data_AF-A0AAX3FGR5-F1
#
_entry.id   AF-A0AAX3FGR5-F1
#
_cell.length_a   1.000
_cell.length_b   1.000
_cell.length_c   1.000
_cell.angle_alpha   90.00
_cell.angle_beta   90.00
_cell.angle_gamma   90.00
#
_symmetry.space_group_name_H-M   'P 1'
#
loop_
_entity.id
_entity.type
_entity.pdbx_description
1 polymer ?
#
loop_
_entity_poly.entity_id
_entity_poly.type
_entity_poly.pdbx_seq_one_letter_code
_entity_poly.pdbx_strand_id
1 'polypeptide(L)'
;MKKTLVALAVTAFAASASAVTVYDAEGTKVQLDGSIRLVMEQAGEKVKAANGAKFGETKSNLRNAGSRIGVRVNHDLGDGFFALGRAEFRFDGHNSGRDKFGDIYAKRAYAGLGKKELGEVTFGRQLTIADDYGQTDDYEYGIVPSYIDTAGNAVVRYDYKGIEGLQIGANYNFAQNTNDKGAALTPAIKNGFGLGAVYETQLGGNTFNVEGGYGRTNYETGTNFKHYKDGYEIALGYTLGDLKLVGDFGYGYQKADEARTKSFYVAPGFQYQVIPASRIYGNYLYDALKQH
;
A
#
# COMPACT_ATOMS: atom_id res chain seq x y z
N MET A 1 -22.64 -3.97 15.60
CA MET A 1 -23.03 -2.54 15.51
C MET A 1 -22.55 -2.00 14.18
N LYS A 2 -23.39 -1.29 13.41
CA LYS A 2 -22.96 -0.69 12.14
C LYS A 2 -22.30 0.65 12.43
N LYS A 3 -21.02 0.79 12.10
CA LYS A 3 -20.26 2.05 12.16
C LYS A 3 -20.21 2.62 10.75
N THR A 4 -20.54 3.89 10.59
CA THR A 4 -20.48 4.58 9.30
C THR A 4 -19.57 5.79 9.46
N LEU A 5 -18.44 5.77 8.75
CA LEU A 5 -17.59 6.94 8.58
C LEU A 5 -18.21 7.81 7.47
N VAL A 6 -18.44 9.08 7.76
CA VAL A 6 -18.91 10.04 6.76
C VAL A 6 -17.87 11.16 6.67
N ALA A 7 -17.23 11.26 5.51
CA ALA A 7 -16.39 12.39 5.15
C ALA A 7 -17.11 13.16 4.04
N LEU A 8 -17.44 14.43 4.30
CA LEU A 8 -18.23 15.25 3.37
C LEU A 8 -17.35 15.93 2.31
N ALA A 9 -16.11 16.27 2.68
CA ALA A 9 -15.10 16.82 1.79
C ALA A 9 -13.70 16.54 2.35
N VAL A 10 -12.79 16.11 1.48
CA VAL A 10 -11.36 15.99 1.78
C VAL A 10 -10.59 16.72 0.71
N THR A 11 -9.82 17.72 1.12
CA THR A 11 -8.82 18.36 0.27
C THR A 11 -7.45 17.92 0.76
N ALA A 12 -6.74 17.21 -0.09
CA ALA A 12 -5.35 16.82 0.14
C ALA A 12 -4.45 17.77 -0.65
N PHE A 13 -3.48 18.38 0.04
CA PHE A 13 -2.41 19.12 -0.60
C PHE A 13 -1.12 18.34 -0.40
N ALA A 14 -0.48 17.95 -1.52
CA ALA A 14 0.85 17.37 -1.52
C ALA A 14 1.76 18.27 -2.35
N ALA A 15 2.67 18.99 -1.69
CA ALA A 15 3.81 19.60 -2.37
C ALA A 15 4.92 18.55 -2.44
N SER A 16 5.06 17.88 -3.59
CA SER A 16 6.20 17.02 -3.86
C SER A 16 7.31 17.81 -4.53
N ALA A 17 8.55 17.60 -4.09
CA ALA A 17 9.68 17.83 -4.98
C ALA A 17 9.75 16.62 -5.91
N SER A 18 9.77 16.84 -7.23
CA SER A 18 10.32 15.84 -8.15
C SER A 18 11.69 15.42 -7.61
N ALA A 19 12.01 14.12 -7.66
CA ALA A 19 13.25 13.63 -7.06
C ALA A 19 14.46 14.45 -7.56
N VAL A 20 15.18 15.08 -6.65
CA VAL A 20 16.33 15.93 -6.98
C VAL A 20 17.58 15.07 -6.90
N THR A 21 18.33 15.01 -8.00
CA THR A 21 19.67 14.41 -7.99
C THR A 21 20.61 15.34 -7.24
N VAL A 22 21.18 14.84 -6.13
CA VAL A 22 22.13 15.60 -5.29
C VAL A 22 23.57 15.14 -5.48
N TYR A 23 23.75 13.96 -6.08
CA TYR A 23 25.05 13.43 -6.46
C TYR A 23 24.88 12.56 -7.71
N ASP A 24 25.76 12.75 -8.68
CA ASP A 24 25.80 11.97 -9.92
C ASP A 24 27.25 11.93 -10.43
N ALA A 25 28.02 10.96 -9.95
CA ALA A 25 29.42 10.77 -10.32
C ALA A 25 29.87 9.33 -10.03
N GLU A 26 30.90 8.87 -10.75
CA GLU A 26 31.54 7.56 -10.53
C GLU A 26 30.56 6.39 -10.52
N GLY A 27 29.59 6.41 -11.45
CA GLY A 27 28.55 5.37 -11.54
C GLY A 27 27.51 5.41 -10.41
N THR A 28 27.63 6.32 -9.44
CA THR A 28 26.67 6.46 -8.34
C THR A 28 25.76 7.65 -8.55
N LYS A 29 24.45 7.42 -8.40
CA LYS A 29 23.41 8.43 -8.41
C LYS A 29 22.67 8.45 -7.08
N VAL A 30 22.67 9.60 -6.40
CA VAL A 30 21.91 9.82 -5.17
C VAL A 30 20.82 10.83 -5.43
N GLN A 31 19.59 10.46 -5.07
CA GLN A 31 18.40 11.27 -5.25
C GLN A 31 17.69 11.49 -3.92
N LEU A 32 17.22 12.72 -3.72
CA LEU A 32 16.33 13.07 -2.61
C LEU A 32 14.90 13.23 -3.13
N ASP A 33 13.96 12.59 -2.46
CA ASP A 33 12.52 12.72 -2.71
C ASP A 33 11.77 13.08 -1.44
N GLY A 34 10.60 13.70 -1.56
CA GLY A 34 9.83 14.07 -0.39
C GLY A 34 8.52 14.75 -0.73
N SER A 35 7.67 14.85 0.28
CA SER A 35 6.45 15.64 0.18
C SER A 35 5.96 16.08 1.55
N ILE A 36 5.47 17.31 1.63
CA ILE A 36 4.62 17.75 2.74
C ILE A 36 3.19 17.46 2.33
N ARG A 37 2.46 16.72 3.17
CA ARG A 37 1.10 16.26 2.90
C ARG A 37 0.18 16.69 4.04
N LEU A 38 -0.77 17.55 3.71
CA LEU A 38 -1.76 18.06 4.64
C LEU A 38 -3.16 17.73 4.13
N VAL A 39 -4.03 17.31 5.04
CA VAL A 39 -5.44 17.10 4.77
C VAL A 39 -6.27 17.98 5.69
N MET A 40 -7.19 18.71 5.07
CA MET A 40 -8.33 19.32 5.76
C MET A 40 -9.55 18.44 5.52
N GLU A 41 -10.18 18.01 6.61
CA GLU A 41 -11.35 17.13 6.56
C GLU A 41 -12.41 17.55 7.57
N GLN A 42 -13.66 17.31 7.23
CA GLN A 42 -14.75 17.25 8.19
C GLN A 42 -15.27 15.82 8.22
N ALA A 43 -14.93 15.11 9.29
CA ALA A 43 -15.25 13.70 9.46
C ALA A 43 -15.93 13.45 10.81
N GLY A 44 -16.80 12.46 10.85
CA GLY A 44 -17.45 12.03 12.08
C GLY A 44 -17.88 10.58 12.01
N GLU A 45 -17.87 9.90 13.15
CA GLU A 45 -18.43 8.57 13.28
C GLU A 45 -19.87 8.69 13.80
N LYS A 46 -20.81 8.09 13.09
CA LYS A 46 -22.17 7.91 13.60
C LYS A 46 -22.35 6.48 14.06
N VAL A 47 -22.65 6.31 15.34
CA VAL A 47 -22.99 5.02 15.94
C VAL A 47 -24.50 4.97 16.13
N LYS A 48 -25.12 3.97 15.51
CA LYS A 48 -26.53 3.64 15.77
C LYS A 48 -26.59 2.54 16.82
N ALA A 49 -27.11 2.87 17.99
CA ALA A 49 -27.37 1.91 19.05
C ALA A 49 -28.55 0.99 18.66
N ALA A 50 -28.64 -0.18 19.31
CA ALA A 50 -29.68 -1.17 19.03
C ALA A 50 -31.10 -0.62 19.26
N ASN A 51 -31.26 0.36 20.16
CA ASN A 51 -32.51 1.07 20.43
C ASN A 51 -32.84 2.18 19.41
N GLY A 52 -32.05 2.33 18.34
CA GLY A 52 -32.28 3.33 17.31
C GLY A 52 -31.68 4.72 17.60
N ALA A 53 -31.16 4.96 18.81
CA ALA A 53 -30.48 6.21 19.14
C ALA A 53 -29.22 6.39 18.28
N LYS A 54 -29.00 7.62 17.81
CA LYS A 54 -27.84 8.00 17.00
C LYS A 54 -26.93 8.87 17.83
N PHE A 55 -25.69 8.42 18.01
CA PHE A 55 -24.63 9.19 18.64
C PHE A 55 -23.59 9.52 17.57
N GLY A 56 -23.07 10.74 17.58
CA GLY A 56 -21.97 11.08 16.69
C GLY A 56 -21.43 12.47 16.96
N GLU A 57 -20.10 12.58 16.89
CA GLU A 57 -19.41 13.86 16.87
C GLU A 57 -18.81 14.04 15.48
N THR A 58 -19.06 15.20 14.88
CA THR A 58 -18.38 15.64 13.66
C THR A 58 -17.31 16.63 14.06
N LYS A 59 -16.07 16.39 13.65
CA LYS A 59 -14.93 17.26 13.94
C LYS A 59 -14.26 17.65 12.63
N SER A 60 -13.96 18.93 12.50
CA SER A 60 -13.04 19.41 11.48
C SER A 60 -11.61 19.20 11.96
N ASN A 61 -10.75 18.69 11.09
CA ASN A 61 -9.34 18.49 11.38
C ASN A 61 -8.46 19.02 10.26
N LEU A 62 -7.30 19.57 10.63
CA LEU A 62 -6.19 19.85 9.73
C LEU A 62 -5.01 19.03 10.26
N ARG A 63 -4.50 18.11 9.43
CA ARG A 63 -3.52 17.13 9.90
C ARG A 63 -2.55 16.69 8.82
N ASN A 64 -1.40 16.19 9.27
CA ASN A 64 -0.45 15.44 8.48
C ASN A 64 -1.11 14.19 7.85
N ALA A 65 -0.80 13.98 6.57
CA ALA A 65 -1.27 12.87 5.75
C ALA A 65 -0.07 12.06 5.19
N GLY A 66 0.90 11.78 6.07
CA GLY A 66 2.09 11.01 5.71
C GLY A 66 3.14 11.83 4.96
N SER A 67 3.41 13.05 5.44
CA SER A 67 4.58 13.84 5.06
C SER A 67 5.85 13.01 5.23
N ARG A 68 6.80 13.17 4.30
CA ARG A 68 7.95 12.27 4.19
C ARG A 68 9.15 12.90 3.49
N ILE A 69 10.32 12.35 3.76
CA ILE A 69 11.56 12.58 3.02
C ILE A 69 12.25 11.24 2.78
N GLY A 70 12.90 11.08 1.63
CA GLY A 70 13.57 9.85 1.23
C GLY A 70 14.86 10.12 0.49
N VAL A 71 15.76 9.16 0.60
CA VAL A 71 17.01 9.06 -0.14
C VAL A 71 16.94 7.79 -0.97
N ARG A 72 17.28 7.87 -2.25
CA ARG A 72 17.54 6.73 -3.12
C ARG A 72 18.96 6.79 -3.62
N VAL A 73 19.62 5.65 -3.64
CA VAL A 73 20.96 5.47 -4.21
C VAL A 73 20.86 4.38 -5.26
N ASN A 74 21.44 4.62 -6.43
CA ASN A 74 21.71 3.60 -7.44
C ASN A 74 23.18 3.67 -7.79
N HIS A 75 23.83 2.52 -7.93
CA HIS A 75 25.23 2.42 -8.31
C HIS A 75 25.38 1.41 -9.44
N ASP A 76 25.99 1.83 -10.54
CA ASP A 76 26.33 0.97 -11.67
C ASP A 76 27.55 0.11 -11.32
N LEU A 77 27.38 -1.22 -11.38
CA LEU A 77 28.44 -2.19 -11.09
C LEU A 77 29.13 -2.68 -12.38
N GLY A 78 28.70 -2.22 -13.55
CA GLY A 78 29.16 -2.70 -14.86
C GLY A 78 28.33 -3.87 -15.41
N ASP A 79 28.43 -4.11 -16.72
CA ASP A 79 27.78 -5.23 -17.42
C ASP A 79 26.26 -5.38 -17.18
N GLY A 80 25.59 -4.24 -16.96
CA GLY A 80 24.16 -4.18 -16.68
C GLY A 80 23.78 -4.53 -15.24
N PHE A 81 24.75 -4.86 -14.38
CA PHE A 81 24.53 -5.03 -12.95
C PHE A 81 24.47 -3.69 -12.23
N PHE A 82 23.66 -3.63 -11.19
CA PHE A 82 23.53 -2.44 -10.36
C PHE A 82 23.25 -2.81 -8.90
N ALA A 83 23.66 -1.92 -8.00
CA ALA A 83 23.23 -1.91 -6.62
C ALA A 83 22.27 -0.76 -6.38
N LEU A 84 21.34 -0.95 -5.45
CA LEU A 84 20.36 0.08 -5.08
C LEU A 84 20.16 0.14 -3.57
N GLY A 85 19.71 1.30 -3.09
CA GLY A 85 19.35 1.52 -1.70
C GLY A 85 18.25 2.57 -1.55
N ARG A 86 17.37 2.39 -0.57
CA ARG A 86 16.36 3.38 -0.19
C ARG A 86 16.27 3.52 1.33
N ALA A 87 16.24 4.77 1.78
CA ALA A 87 15.76 5.14 3.11
C ALA A 87 14.59 6.12 2.95
N GLU A 88 13.47 5.88 3.62
CA GLU A 88 12.33 6.82 3.71
C GLU A 88 12.02 7.08 5.17
N PHE A 89 11.95 8.35 5.54
CA PHE A 89 11.56 8.83 6.86
C PHE A 89 10.19 9.49 6.80
N ARG A 90 9.36 9.24 7.81
CA ARG A 90 8.05 9.88 7.95
C ARG A 90 7.92 10.59 9.29
N PHE A 91 7.15 11.67 9.27
CA PHE A 91 6.88 12.55 10.41
C PHE A 91 5.57 12.18 11.13
N ASP A 92 5.25 10.88 11.18
CA ASP A 92 3.99 10.34 11.71
C ASP A 92 4.22 9.17 12.68
N GLY A 93 5.33 9.18 13.44
CA GLY A 93 5.70 8.13 14.38
C GLY A 93 4.69 7.88 15.51
N HIS A 94 5.06 7.01 16.46
CA HIS A 94 4.15 6.48 17.49
C HIS A 94 3.40 7.56 18.30
N ASN A 95 4.08 8.68 18.60
CA ASN A 95 3.53 9.78 19.39
C ASN A 95 2.92 10.88 18.50
N SER A 96 1.87 10.55 17.75
CA SER A 96 1.19 11.52 16.89
C SER A 96 -0.08 12.06 17.55
N GLY A 97 -0.13 13.37 17.81
CA GLY A 97 -1.29 14.07 18.38
C GLY A 97 -2.44 14.20 17.38
N ARG A 98 -3.38 15.12 17.64
CA ARG A 98 -4.55 15.36 16.75
C ARG A 98 -4.14 15.78 15.32
N ASP A 99 -3.03 16.51 15.21
CA ASP A 99 -2.45 16.99 13.95
C ASP A 99 -1.70 15.90 13.16
N LYS A 100 -1.58 14.68 13.72
CA LYS A 100 -0.82 13.55 13.16
C LYS A 100 0.65 13.82 12.83
N PHE A 101 1.22 14.93 13.31
CA PHE A 101 2.67 15.08 13.34
C PHE A 101 3.19 14.36 14.58
N GLY A 102 4.25 13.59 14.41
CA GLY A 102 4.87 12.82 15.49
C GLY A 102 6.34 12.60 15.22
N ASP A 103 6.94 11.69 15.99
CA ASP A 103 8.36 11.35 15.88
C ASP A 103 8.74 10.94 14.45
N ILE A 104 9.97 11.25 14.07
CA ILE A 104 10.55 10.80 12.81
C ILE A 104 10.98 9.34 12.97
N TYR A 105 10.56 8.47 12.05
CA TYR A 105 11.01 7.08 12.01
C TYR A 105 11.30 6.63 10.58
N ALA A 106 12.13 5.60 10.44
CA ALA A 106 12.41 4.95 9.17
C ALA A 106 11.21 4.10 8.72
N LYS A 107 10.41 4.61 7.79
CA LYS A 107 9.30 3.89 7.17
C LYS A 107 9.79 2.81 6.20
N ARG A 108 10.84 3.11 5.44
CA ARG A 108 11.50 2.18 4.50
C ARG A 108 13.00 2.24 4.70
N ALA A 109 13.65 1.09 4.65
CA ALA A 109 15.09 0.95 4.74
C ALA A 109 15.48 -0.39 4.12
N TYR A 110 15.94 -0.37 2.87
CA TYR A 110 16.29 -1.59 2.15
C TYR A 110 17.41 -1.32 1.14
N ALA A 111 18.10 -2.38 0.76
CA ALA A 111 19.11 -2.38 -0.28
C ALA A 111 18.89 -3.58 -1.21
N GLY A 112 19.54 -3.57 -2.36
CA GLY A 112 19.39 -4.63 -3.33
C GLY A 112 20.46 -4.62 -4.41
N LEU A 113 20.40 -5.68 -5.20
CA LEU A 113 21.23 -5.91 -6.37
C LEU A 113 20.31 -6.32 -7.51
N GLY A 114 20.66 -5.93 -8.73
CA GLY A 114 19.90 -6.32 -9.90
C GLY A 114 20.77 -6.37 -11.13
N LYS A 115 20.16 -6.88 -12.20
CA LYS A 115 20.69 -6.81 -13.55
C LYS A 115 19.56 -6.38 -14.48
N LYS A 116 19.82 -5.41 -15.36
CA LYS A 116 18.79 -4.78 -16.21
C LYS A 116 17.89 -5.80 -16.92
N GLU A 117 18.44 -6.91 -17.41
CA GLU A 117 17.71 -7.93 -18.15
C GLU A 117 17.11 -9.04 -17.26
N LEU A 118 17.56 -9.18 -16.01
CA LEU A 118 17.14 -10.27 -15.10
C LEU A 118 16.29 -9.79 -13.93
N GLY A 119 16.10 -8.48 -13.77
CA GLY A 119 15.36 -7.93 -12.64
C GLY A 119 16.25 -7.66 -11.42
N GLU A 120 15.60 -7.47 -10.27
CA GLU A 120 16.26 -7.05 -9.03
C GLU A 120 15.80 -7.87 -7.83
N VAL A 121 16.70 -8.07 -6.88
CA VAL A 121 16.41 -8.61 -5.54
C VAL A 121 16.74 -7.54 -4.50
N THR A 122 15.77 -7.26 -3.66
CA THR A 122 15.86 -6.27 -2.57
C THR A 122 15.58 -6.93 -1.23
N PHE A 123 16.19 -6.41 -0.18
CA PHE A 123 16.01 -6.91 1.17
C PHE A 123 16.01 -5.78 2.21
N GLY A 124 15.10 -5.88 3.18
CA GLY A 124 14.98 -4.95 4.30
C GLY A 124 13.52 -4.61 4.64
N ARG A 125 13.31 -3.43 5.21
CA ARG A 125 11.99 -2.87 5.50
C ARG A 125 11.45 -2.22 4.24
N GLN A 126 10.51 -2.90 3.56
CA GLN A 126 10.04 -2.50 2.24
C GLN A 126 8.60 -2.91 1.98
N LEU A 127 8.10 -2.50 0.81
CA LEU A 127 6.83 -2.91 0.26
C LEU A 127 6.94 -4.32 -0.35
N THR A 128 5.85 -5.08 -0.33
CA THR A 128 5.72 -6.35 -1.04
C THR A 128 5.14 -6.12 -2.43
N ILE A 129 5.11 -7.15 -3.28
CA ILE A 129 4.48 -7.02 -4.60
C ILE A 129 2.99 -6.66 -4.52
N ALA A 130 2.34 -6.93 -3.38
CA ALA A 130 0.93 -6.61 -3.19
C ALA A 130 0.62 -5.12 -3.02
N ASP A 131 1.61 -4.29 -2.65
CA ASP A 131 1.43 -2.83 -2.65
C ASP A 131 1.30 -2.26 -4.07
N ASP A 132 1.72 -3.03 -5.07
CA ASP A 132 1.65 -2.66 -6.48
C ASP A 132 0.29 -3.04 -7.09
N TYR A 133 -0.62 -3.65 -6.32
CA TYR A 133 -1.98 -3.97 -6.76
C TYR A 133 -2.94 -2.85 -6.36
N GLY A 134 -3.85 -2.51 -7.27
CA GLY A 134 -4.99 -1.66 -6.96
C GLY A 134 -5.06 -0.48 -7.90
N GLN A 135 -6.26 -0.23 -8.43
CA GLN A 135 -6.51 0.87 -9.35
C GLN A 135 -7.35 1.97 -8.71
N THR A 136 -7.97 1.69 -7.56
CA THR A 136 -8.76 2.64 -6.79
C THR A 136 -7.87 3.67 -6.09
N ASP A 137 -8.19 4.96 -6.20
CA ASP A 137 -7.52 6.02 -5.44
C ASP A 137 -8.13 6.16 -4.05
N ASP A 138 -7.49 5.72 -2.97
CA ASP A 138 -8.04 5.86 -1.62
C ASP A 138 -7.09 6.54 -0.62
N TYR A 139 -6.31 7.49 -1.15
CA TYR A 139 -5.14 8.16 -0.54
C TYR A 139 -5.18 8.48 0.96
N GLU A 140 -6.35 8.77 1.51
CA GLU A 140 -6.46 9.16 2.92
C GLU A 140 -7.18 8.14 3.81
N TYR A 141 -8.25 7.54 3.31
CA TYR A 141 -9.09 6.68 4.15
C TYR A 141 -8.80 5.20 4.00
N GLY A 142 -8.02 4.79 2.98
CA GLY A 142 -7.65 3.38 2.80
C GLY A 142 -8.88 2.48 2.77
N ILE A 143 -9.93 2.89 2.03
CA ILE A 143 -11.23 2.21 2.11
C ILE A 143 -11.17 0.85 1.46
N VAL A 144 -10.27 0.61 0.49
CA VAL A 144 -10.12 -0.70 -0.13
C VAL A 144 -9.18 -1.53 0.74
N PRO A 145 -9.66 -2.60 1.40
CA PRO A 145 -8.81 -3.42 2.22
C PRO A 145 -7.88 -4.27 1.35
N SER A 146 -6.74 -4.67 1.89
CA SER A 146 -5.90 -5.71 1.30
C SER A 146 -5.93 -6.98 2.16
N TYR A 147 -6.01 -8.13 1.50
CA TYR A 147 -5.91 -9.46 2.08
C TYR A 147 -4.49 -10.04 2.03
N ILE A 148 -3.59 -9.44 1.26
CA ILE A 148 -2.16 -9.77 1.19
C ILE A 148 -1.36 -8.67 1.90
N ASP A 149 -0.35 -9.01 2.70
CA ASP A 149 0.46 -7.99 3.38
C ASP A 149 1.22 -7.15 2.36
N THR A 150 0.96 -5.84 2.30
CA THR A 150 1.58 -4.90 1.33
C THR A 150 2.94 -4.38 1.78
N ALA A 151 3.36 -4.64 3.02
CA ALA A 151 4.66 -4.23 3.54
C ALA A 151 5.16 -5.15 4.65
N GLY A 152 6.46 -5.10 4.93
CA GLY A 152 7.05 -5.79 6.08
C GLY A 152 8.34 -5.14 6.56
N ASN A 153 8.72 -5.44 7.81
CA ASN A 153 9.94 -4.96 8.45
C ASN A 153 11.18 -5.72 7.98
N ALA A 154 11.01 -6.98 7.58
CA ALA A 154 12.07 -7.84 7.07
C ALA A 154 11.50 -8.66 5.89
N VAL A 155 11.77 -8.19 4.69
CA VAL A 155 11.24 -8.75 3.44
C VAL A 155 12.39 -8.96 2.47
N VAL A 156 12.43 -10.10 1.79
CA VAL A 156 13.17 -10.29 0.54
C VAL A 156 12.16 -10.23 -0.60
N ARG A 157 12.40 -9.38 -1.59
CA ARG A 157 11.51 -9.18 -2.74
C ARG A 157 12.34 -9.31 -4.03
N TYR A 158 11.76 -9.97 -5.01
CA TYR A 158 12.27 -10.03 -6.37
C TYR A 158 11.26 -9.40 -7.31
N ASP A 159 11.73 -8.59 -8.25
CA ASP A 159 10.92 -8.02 -9.33
C ASP A 159 11.61 -8.23 -10.68
N TYR A 160 10.87 -8.75 -11.64
CA TYR A 160 11.26 -8.83 -13.04
C TYR A 160 10.46 -7.81 -13.85
N LYS A 161 11.17 -6.96 -14.62
CA LYS A 161 10.59 -5.90 -15.46
C LYS A 161 11.16 -5.91 -16.90
N GLY A 162 11.64 -7.07 -17.35
CA GLY A 162 12.29 -7.20 -18.67
C GLY A 162 11.34 -7.22 -19.86
N ILE A 163 10.02 -7.21 -19.63
CA ILE A 163 8.99 -7.11 -20.67
C ILE A 163 8.27 -5.78 -20.49
N GLU A 164 8.13 -5.02 -21.57
CA GLU A 164 7.45 -3.73 -21.55
C GLU A 164 6.03 -3.85 -20.98
N GLY A 165 5.71 -2.99 -20.02
CA GLY A 165 4.42 -2.98 -19.33
C GLY A 165 4.22 -4.11 -18.31
N LEU A 166 5.06 -5.15 -18.27
CA LEU A 166 4.91 -6.29 -17.38
C LEU A 166 5.92 -6.26 -16.23
N GLN A 167 5.40 -6.34 -15.02
CA GLN A 167 6.15 -6.65 -13.82
C GLN A 167 5.66 -7.98 -13.25
N ILE A 168 6.59 -8.86 -12.91
CA ILE A 168 6.33 -10.08 -12.13
C ILE A 168 7.12 -9.96 -10.84
N GLY A 169 6.45 -10.14 -9.70
CA GLY A 169 7.08 -10.01 -8.40
C GLY A 169 6.78 -11.17 -7.49
N ALA A 170 7.73 -11.45 -6.60
CA ALA A 170 7.56 -12.38 -5.49
C ALA A 170 8.28 -11.84 -4.26
N ASN A 171 7.75 -12.12 -3.08
CA ASN A 171 8.38 -11.75 -1.82
C ASN A 171 8.23 -12.83 -0.77
N TYR A 172 9.19 -12.85 0.16
CA TYR A 172 9.13 -13.59 1.41
C TYR A 172 9.27 -12.61 2.58
N ASN A 173 8.36 -12.71 3.53
CA ASN A 173 8.33 -11.89 4.74
C ASN A 173 8.79 -12.77 5.91
N PHE A 174 9.83 -12.33 6.60
CA PHE A 174 10.32 -12.99 7.80
C PHE A 174 9.41 -12.73 9.00
N ALA A 175 9.69 -13.40 10.10
CA ALA A 175 8.98 -13.19 11.35
C ALA A 175 9.01 -11.71 11.78
N GLN A 176 7.88 -11.24 12.31
CA GLN A 176 7.71 -9.85 12.71
C GLN A 176 6.80 -9.78 13.93
N ASN A 177 7.29 -9.15 15.00
CA ASN A 177 6.59 -8.99 16.27
C ASN A 177 6.12 -7.55 16.53
N THR A 178 6.56 -6.58 15.73
CA THR A 178 6.11 -5.19 15.79
C THR A 178 5.71 -4.66 14.43
N ASN A 179 4.83 -3.67 14.38
CA ASN A 179 4.64 -2.88 13.16
C ASN A 179 5.86 -1.99 12.88
N ASP A 180 5.80 -1.19 11.83
CA ASP A 180 6.86 -0.28 11.39
C ASP A 180 7.12 0.87 12.37
N LYS A 181 6.11 1.25 13.16
CA LYS A 181 6.17 2.23 14.25
C LYS A 181 6.58 1.61 15.61
N GLY A 182 6.92 0.32 15.64
CA GLY A 182 7.41 -0.36 16.84
C GLY A 182 6.33 -0.86 17.81
N ALA A 183 5.04 -0.69 17.51
CA ALA A 183 3.97 -1.26 18.34
C ALA A 183 3.88 -2.77 18.13
N ALA A 184 3.64 -3.53 19.19
CA ALA A 184 3.55 -4.99 19.12
C ALA A 184 2.40 -5.45 18.20
N LEU A 185 2.66 -6.51 17.43
CA LEU A 185 1.65 -7.22 16.66
C LEU A 185 0.96 -8.27 17.53
N THR A 186 -0.34 -8.43 17.37
CA THR A 186 -1.12 -9.44 18.10
C THR A 186 -2.17 -10.03 17.16
N PRO A 187 -1.96 -11.27 16.67
CA PRO A 187 -0.77 -12.12 16.85
C PRO A 187 0.47 -11.58 16.10
N ALA A 188 1.66 -12.03 16.51
CA ALA A 188 2.89 -11.80 15.74
C ALA A 188 2.86 -12.60 14.42
N ILE A 189 3.59 -12.12 13.42
CA ILE A 189 3.76 -12.80 12.14
C ILE A 189 4.92 -13.78 12.26
N LYS A 190 4.68 -15.05 11.90
CA LYS A 190 5.70 -16.09 11.84
C LYS A 190 6.49 -16.02 10.53
N ASN A 191 5.79 -15.80 9.42
CA ASN A 191 6.32 -15.50 8.10
C ASN A 191 5.16 -15.21 7.13
N GLY A 192 5.47 -14.76 5.93
CA GLY A 192 4.52 -14.70 4.84
C GLY A 192 5.20 -14.75 3.48
N PHE A 193 4.40 -14.83 2.42
CA PHE A 193 4.88 -14.67 1.06
C PHE A 193 3.80 -14.04 0.18
N GLY A 194 4.22 -13.45 -0.92
CA GLY A 194 3.36 -12.94 -1.99
C GLY A 194 3.95 -13.28 -3.35
N LEU A 195 3.06 -13.47 -4.33
CA LEU A 195 3.41 -13.63 -5.74
C LEU A 195 2.35 -12.94 -6.59
N GLY A 196 2.75 -12.29 -7.66
CA GLY A 196 1.80 -11.77 -8.63
C GLY A 196 2.43 -10.95 -9.72
N ALA A 197 1.60 -10.23 -10.44
CA ALA A 197 2.00 -9.48 -11.60
C ALA A 197 1.18 -8.19 -11.75
N VAL A 198 1.79 -7.23 -12.43
CA VAL A 198 1.21 -5.97 -12.87
C VAL A 198 1.46 -5.89 -14.36
N TYR A 199 0.41 -5.65 -15.14
CA TYR A 199 0.52 -5.49 -16.58
C TYR A 199 -0.25 -4.27 -17.05
N GLU A 200 0.47 -3.35 -17.68
CA GLU A 200 -0.09 -2.21 -18.41
C GLU A 200 0.09 -2.43 -19.91
N THR A 201 -0.98 -2.22 -20.67
CA THR A 201 -0.94 -2.38 -22.13
C THR A 201 -1.92 -1.45 -22.82
N GLN A 202 -1.86 -1.41 -24.15
CA GLN A 202 -2.81 -0.66 -24.97
C GLN A 202 -3.88 -1.62 -25.54
N LEU A 203 -5.14 -1.36 -25.24
CA LEU A 203 -6.29 -2.09 -25.77
C LEU A 203 -7.22 -1.09 -26.47
N GLY A 204 -7.37 -1.22 -27.80
CA GLY A 204 -8.23 -0.31 -28.57
C GLY A 204 -7.80 1.15 -28.52
N GLY A 205 -6.48 1.42 -28.48
CA GLY A 205 -5.91 2.78 -28.40
C GLY A 205 -6.01 3.43 -27.01
N ASN A 206 -6.42 2.67 -26.00
CA ASN A 206 -6.62 3.11 -24.63
C ASN A 206 -5.75 2.29 -23.67
N THR A 207 -5.39 2.86 -22.53
CA THR A 207 -4.57 2.16 -21.54
C THR A 207 -5.42 1.21 -20.72
N PHE A 208 -4.99 -0.05 -20.64
CA PHE A 208 -5.59 -1.10 -19.83
C PHE A 208 -4.58 -1.61 -18.81
N ASN A 209 -5.00 -1.71 -17.55
CA ASN A 209 -4.22 -2.22 -16.44
C ASN A 209 -4.87 -3.49 -15.90
N VAL A 210 -4.07 -4.54 -15.68
CA VAL A 210 -4.46 -5.73 -14.92
C VAL A 210 -3.37 -6.07 -13.92
N GLU A 211 -3.76 -6.17 -12.66
CA GLU A 211 -2.83 -6.32 -11.55
C GLU A 211 -3.40 -7.35 -10.58
N GLY A 212 -2.55 -8.13 -9.94
CA GLY A 212 -3.04 -9.05 -8.92
C GLY A 212 -2.07 -10.14 -8.56
N GLY A 213 -2.48 -10.93 -7.57
CA GLY A 213 -1.64 -11.95 -7.00
C GLY A 213 -2.30 -12.77 -5.92
N TYR A 214 -1.45 -13.60 -5.31
CA TYR A 214 -1.78 -14.46 -4.19
C TYR A 214 -0.72 -14.29 -3.10
N GLY A 215 -1.15 -14.30 -1.84
CA GLY A 215 -0.24 -14.32 -0.71
C GLY A 215 -0.78 -15.06 0.48
N ARG A 216 0.12 -15.44 1.38
CA ARG A 216 -0.19 -16.05 2.67
C ARG A 216 0.63 -15.41 3.77
N THR A 217 -0.03 -15.10 4.88
CA THR A 217 0.59 -14.73 6.14
C THR A 217 0.32 -15.81 7.18
N ASN A 218 1.36 -16.35 7.78
CA ASN A 218 1.29 -17.30 8.90
C ASN A 218 1.55 -16.55 10.20
N TYR A 219 0.73 -16.79 11.22
CA TYR A 219 0.81 -16.11 12.50
C TYR A 219 1.39 -17.03 13.58
N GLU A 220 2.01 -16.43 14.60
CA GLU A 220 2.44 -17.14 15.79
C GLU A 220 1.24 -17.46 16.69
N THR A 221 1.19 -18.70 17.17
CA THR A 221 0.07 -19.23 17.96
C THR A 221 0.48 -19.69 19.36
N GLY A 222 1.79 -19.79 19.64
CA GLY A 222 2.33 -20.35 20.89
C GLY A 222 1.93 -21.81 21.18
N THR A 223 1.27 -22.47 20.24
CA THR A 223 0.57 -23.76 20.39
C THR A 223 0.54 -24.50 19.04
N ASN A 224 0.14 -25.78 19.03
CA ASN A 224 0.20 -26.63 17.84
C ASN A 224 -1.00 -26.49 16.87
N PHE A 225 -1.73 -25.37 16.86
CA PHE A 225 -2.78 -25.14 15.86
C PHE A 225 -2.31 -24.24 14.71
N LYS A 226 -3.05 -24.30 13.59
CA LYS A 226 -2.77 -23.49 12.40
C LYS A 226 -3.42 -22.12 12.51
N HIS A 227 -2.64 -21.06 12.35
CA HIS A 227 -3.16 -19.70 12.13
C HIS A 227 -2.52 -19.08 10.90
N TYR A 228 -3.31 -18.87 9.86
CA TYR A 228 -2.86 -18.22 8.63
C TYR A 228 -4.00 -17.47 7.93
N LYS A 229 -3.64 -16.52 7.08
CA LYS A 229 -4.53 -15.81 6.16
C LYS A 229 -3.99 -15.96 4.74
N ASP A 230 -4.81 -16.50 3.85
CA ASP A 230 -4.63 -16.47 2.40
C ASP A 230 -5.37 -15.26 1.83
N GLY A 231 -4.74 -14.57 0.89
CA GLY A 231 -5.32 -13.45 0.15
C GLY A 231 -5.16 -13.66 -1.36
N TYR A 232 -6.21 -13.33 -2.10
CA TYR A 232 -6.23 -13.32 -3.56
C TYR A 232 -6.79 -11.97 -3.99
N GLU A 233 -6.05 -11.24 -4.80
CA GLU A 233 -6.42 -9.89 -5.22
C GLU A 233 -6.27 -9.73 -6.72
N ILE A 234 -7.19 -8.99 -7.32
CA ILE A 234 -7.13 -8.57 -8.72
C ILE A 234 -7.70 -7.16 -8.85
N ALA A 235 -7.03 -6.33 -9.63
CA ALA A 235 -7.43 -4.97 -9.95
C ALA A 235 -7.42 -4.77 -11.46
N LEU A 236 -8.43 -4.08 -11.96
CA LEU A 236 -8.62 -3.79 -13.38
C LEU A 236 -8.79 -2.29 -13.56
N GLY A 237 -8.11 -1.73 -14.55
CA GLY A 237 -8.19 -0.32 -14.92
C GLY A 237 -8.34 -0.14 -16.42
N TYR A 238 -9.17 0.80 -16.85
CA TYR A 238 -9.29 1.16 -18.27
C TYR A 238 -9.47 2.67 -18.44
N THR A 239 -8.57 3.29 -19.21
CA THR A 239 -8.49 4.75 -19.37
C THR A 239 -9.00 5.18 -20.74
N LEU A 240 -10.10 5.92 -20.75
CA LEU A 240 -10.80 6.49 -21.90
C LEU A 240 -10.62 8.01 -21.91
N GLY A 241 -9.57 8.50 -22.59
CA GLY A 241 -9.20 9.92 -22.56
C GLY A 241 -8.90 10.36 -21.12
N ASP A 242 -9.65 11.35 -20.61
CA ASP A 242 -9.48 11.86 -19.25
C ASP A 242 -10.18 11.02 -18.17
N LEU A 243 -11.00 10.03 -18.55
CA LEU A 243 -11.76 9.17 -17.63
C LEU A 243 -11.09 7.80 -17.47
N LYS A 244 -10.79 7.40 -16.24
CA LYS A 244 -10.38 6.04 -15.89
C LYS A 244 -11.47 5.34 -15.12
N LEU A 245 -11.87 4.15 -15.57
CA LEU A 245 -12.76 3.24 -14.83
C LEU A 245 -11.91 2.18 -14.14
N VAL A 246 -12.24 1.87 -12.89
CA VAL A 246 -11.46 0.94 -12.07
C VAL A 246 -12.34 -0.03 -11.32
N GLY A 247 -11.80 -1.22 -11.04
CA GLY A 247 -12.47 -2.23 -10.23
C GLY A 247 -11.46 -3.11 -9.52
N ASP A 248 -11.45 -3.05 -8.19
CA ASP A 248 -10.58 -3.86 -7.35
C ASP A 248 -11.40 -4.94 -6.64
N PHE A 249 -10.86 -6.14 -6.58
CA PHE A 249 -11.52 -7.31 -6.03
C PHE A 249 -10.53 -8.07 -5.16
N GLY A 250 -11.03 -8.57 -4.02
CA GLY A 250 -10.23 -9.44 -3.18
C GLY A 250 -11.04 -10.51 -2.49
N TYR A 251 -10.38 -11.63 -2.24
CA TYR A 251 -10.89 -12.73 -1.42
C TYR A 251 -9.86 -13.12 -0.36
N GLY A 252 -10.32 -13.18 0.89
CA GLY A 252 -9.53 -13.57 2.04
C GLY A 252 -10.05 -14.86 2.66
N TYR A 253 -9.15 -15.78 3.00
CA TYR A 253 -9.45 -16.95 3.81
C TYR A 253 -8.52 -17.01 5.00
N GLN A 254 -9.08 -16.90 6.21
CA GLN A 254 -8.32 -17.03 7.45
C GLN A 254 -8.73 -18.29 8.20
N LYS A 255 -7.74 -19.07 8.58
CA LYS A 255 -7.88 -20.17 9.53
C LYS A 255 -7.21 -19.77 10.84
N ALA A 256 -7.93 -19.88 11.95
CA ALA A 256 -7.39 -19.69 13.29
C ALA A 256 -7.93 -20.83 14.16
N ASP A 257 -7.10 -21.86 14.35
CA ASP A 257 -7.50 -23.12 14.95
C ASP A 257 -8.68 -23.78 14.19
N GLU A 258 -9.82 -23.99 14.86
CA GLU A 258 -11.05 -24.52 14.25
C GLU A 258 -11.80 -23.46 13.44
N ALA A 259 -11.67 -22.18 13.82
CA ALA A 259 -12.42 -21.08 13.22
C ALA A 259 -11.96 -20.78 11.79
N ARG A 260 -12.92 -20.57 10.90
CA ARG A 260 -12.69 -20.27 9.49
C ARG A 260 -13.42 -18.99 9.11
N THR A 261 -12.67 -17.97 8.70
CA THR A 261 -13.23 -16.71 8.23
C THR A 261 -13.02 -16.58 6.74
N LYS A 262 -14.10 -16.31 6.01
CA LYS A 262 -14.07 -15.94 4.60
C LYS A 262 -14.45 -14.48 4.47
N SER A 263 -13.68 -13.74 3.70
CA SER A 263 -13.92 -12.33 3.44
C SER A 263 -13.80 -12.07 1.96
N PHE A 264 -14.56 -11.11 1.44
CA PHE A 264 -14.36 -10.61 0.10
C PHE A 264 -14.69 -9.13 0.02
N TYR A 265 -14.13 -8.44 -0.96
CA TYR A 265 -14.55 -7.09 -1.32
C TYR A 265 -14.66 -6.93 -2.83
N VAL A 266 -15.47 -5.95 -3.22
CA VAL A 266 -15.56 -5.41 -4.58
C VAL A 266 -15.58 -3.90 -4.46
N ALA A 267 -14.65 -3.24 -5.15
CA ALA A 267 -14.46 -1.81 -5.09
C ALA A 267 -14.42 -1.20 -6.50
N PRO A 268 -15.58 -0.89 -7.11
CA PRO A 268 -15.61 -0.12 -8.34
C PRO A 268 -15.34 1.36 -8.05
N GLY A 269 -14.70 2.03 -9.00
CA GLY A 269 -14.44 3.46 -8.91
C GLY A 269 -14.23 4.11 -10.27
N PHE A 270 -14.00 5.41 -10.22
CA PHE A 270 -13.59 6.19 -11.38
C PHE A 270 -12.61 7.28 -10.98
N GLN A 271 -11.82 7.73 -11.95
CA GLN A 271 -10.96 8.89 -11.85
C GLN A 271 -11.17 9.77 -13.09
N TYR A 272 -11.24 11.08 -12.93
CA TYR A 272 -11.41 12.04 -14.03
C TYR A 272 -10.36 13.16 -13.92
N GLN A 273 -9.48 13.24 -14.92
CA GLN A 273 -8.44 14.26 -14.99
C GLN A 273 -9.06 15.61 -15.36
N VAL A 274 -8.95 16.61 -14.48
CA VAL A 274 -9.54 17.94 -14.71
C VAL A 274 -8.53 18.88 -15.36
N ILE A 275 -7.34 18.95 -14.79
CA ILE A 275 -6.15 19.66 -15.30
C ILE A 275 -4.92 18.86 -14.91
N PRO A 276 -3.73 19.06 -15.51
CA PRO A 276 -2.54 18.25 -15.18
C PRO A 276 -2.21 18.13 -13.69
N ALA A 277 -2.53 19.16 -12.90
CA ALA A 277 -2.28 19.19 -11.45
C ALA A 277 -3.46 18.72 -10.58
N SER A 278 -4.63 18.40 -11.14
CA SER A 278 -5.85 18.08 -10.38
C SER A 278 -6.72 17.03 -11.04
N ARG A 279 -7.16 16.07 -10.22
CA ARG A 279 -8.02 14.94 -10.59
C ARG A 279 -9.13 14.79 -9.56
N ILE A 280 -10.31 14.39 -10.02
CA ILE A 280 -11.43 14.00 -9.15
C ILE A 280 -11.56 12.48 -9.23
N TYR A 281 -11.86 11.84 -8.12
CA TYR A 281 -12.15 10.41 -8.10
C TYR A 281 -13.37 10.12 -7.22
N GLY A 282 -13.99 8.97 -7.46
CA GLY A 282 -15.08 8.45 -6.65
C GLY A 282 -15.00 6.94 -6.58
N ASN A 283 -15.12 6.41 -5.37
CA ASN A 283 -15.00 4.98 -5.10
C ASN A 283 -16.20 4.49 -4.30
N TYR A 284 -16.55 3.24 -4.51
CA TYR A 284 -17.52 2.53 -3.71
C TYR A 284 -16.88 1.25 -3.19
N LEU A 285 -17.10 0.90 -1.93
CA LEU A 285 -16.66 -0.37 -1.35
C LEU A 285 -17.90 -1.17 -0.96
N TYR A 286 -17.95 -2.41 -1.42
CA TYR A 286 -18.77 -3.44 -0.81
C TYR A 286 -17.87 -4.55 -0.28
N ASP A 287 -17.96 -4.83 1.02
CA ASP A 287 -17.23 -5.90 1.68
C ASP A 287 -18.18 -6.81 2.49
N ALA A 288 -17.79 -8.06 2.64
CA ALA A 288 -18.51 -9.00 3.48
C ALA A 288 -17.54 -9.98 4.16
N LEU A 289 -17.91 -10.36 5.39
CA LEU A 289 -17.16 -11.30 6.21
C LEU A 289 -18.12 -12.36 6.76
N LYS A 290 -17.72 -13.62 6.66
CA LYS A 290 -18.46 -14.77 7.19
C LYS A 290 -17.53 -15.67 8.00
N GLN A 291 -17.86 -15.84 9.28
CA GLN A 291 -17.16 -16.74 10.18
C GLN A 291 -17.92 -18.06 10.31
N HIS A 292 -17.19 -19.17 10.26
CA HIS A 292 -17.64 -20.54 10.40
C HIS A 292 -16.90 -21.24 11.54
#